data_AF-A0A935MKG9-F1
#
_entry.id   AF-A0A935MKG9-F1
#
_cell.length_a   1.000
_cell.length_b   1.000
_cell.length_c   1.000
_cell.angle_alpha   90.00
_cell.angle_beta   90.00
_cell.angle_gamma   90.00
#
_symmetry.space_group_name_H-M   'P 1'
#
loop_
_entity.id
_entity.type
_entity.pdbx_description
1 polymer ?
#
loop_
_entity_poly.entity_id
_entity_poly.type
_entity_poly.pdbx_seq_one_letter_code
_entity_poly.pdbx_strand_id
1 'polypeptide(L)'
;MQEKLHYTSLEKIFFEEKIYKELEKKHETWEKVIIAIDKAFDPFKKQLKRPVTREDILKLTEKPVRRIYKLDIDELNEQINALNAEIKQVKFDLSNLVDFAVTYYENLLKKYGKGRERKTEIKQFDIIQAKAVAIANIKLYANYADGFIGTGLKKDVLITDVSELDDIIAFTKGGIMKVVKVADKVFIGKDILHVAVFLKTDDRTTYNLIYADGKTGVSYAKRFNVTGITRDKEYNLTKGTEKSKVHYFSANPNGEAEVVKVLLSPNCSARNKEFEFYFEVLEIKGRGSMGNQVTKYPIKSIKFKDAGRSTLEAKKFWFDTKFGRLNIEEKGEYLGKFDAEDRILVIDTDGNYEIVGQELTQRFDPEKIVLIEKFNADKVITAVYLDNDKFQFNIKRFKIETTTLNNKFYFIKEGRGNRLETVTTDADPVLKVKKGRGQQVNTIKYKVGKNVEVTGWKAVGVKLEDFNKSVEMEWELKENKCNQGELFD
;
A
#
# COMPACT_ATOMS: atom_id res chain seq x y z
N MET A 1 20.30 53.61 15.90
CA MET A 1 19.02 54.34 15.70
C MET A 1 18.81 55.44 16.74
N GLN A 2 18.83 55.13 18.05
CA GLN A 2 18.58 56.13 19.10
C GLN A 2 19.61 57.27 19.14
N GLU A 3 20.89 56.96 18.91
CA GLU A 3 21.96 57.98 18.80
C GLU A 3 21.74 58.89 17.60
N LYS A 4 21.40 58.31 16.44
CA LYS A 4 21.08 59.06 15.22
C LYS A 4 19.89 59.97 15.44
N LEU A 5 18.82 59.46 16.06
CA LEU A 5 17.65 60.26 16.41
C LEU A 5 18.01 61.43 17.35
N HIS A 6 18.81 61.16 18.39
CA HIS A 6 19.22 62.20 19.33
C HIS A 6 20.03 63.31 18.63
N TYR A 7 20.96 62.94 17.76
CA TYR A 7 21.76 63.91 17.01
C TYR A 7 20.92 64.69 15.99
N THR A 8 20.01 64.05 15.26
CA THR A 8 19.09 64.73 14.33
C THR A 8 18.15 65.68 15.07
N SER A 9 17.69 65.33 16.28
CA SER A 9 16.91 66.25 17.13
C SER A 9 17.74 67.44 17.62
N LEU A 10 19.01 67.23 17.97
CA LEU A 10 19.92 68.32 18.33
C LEU A 10 20.17 69.26 17.16
N GLU A 11 20.40 68.72 15.97
CA GLU A 11 20.58 69.49 14.75
C GLU A 11 19.35 70.33 14.41
N LYS A 12 18.15 69.74 14.53
CA LYS A 12 16.90 70.47 14.34
C LYS A 12 16.81 71.67 15.29
N ILE A 13 16.98 71.45 16.60
CA ILE A 13 16.91 72.50 17.62
C ILE A 13 17.99 73.57 17.38
N PHE A 14 19.20 73.16 17.00
CA PHE A 14 20.32 74.05 16.72
C PHE A 14 20.00 75.08 15.61
N PHE A 15 19.32 74.64 14.56
CA PHE A 15 18.96 75.50 13.42
C PHE A 15 17.61 76.22 13.59
N GLU A 16 16.59 75.54 14.13
CA GLU A 16 15.22 76.08 14.29
C GLU A 16 15.18 77.22 15.32
N GLU A 17 15.85 77.04 16.47
CA GLU A 17 15.90 78.03 17.56
C GLU A 17 17.04 79.04 17.40
N LYS A 18 17.74 78.98 16.25
CA LYS A 18 18.84 79.88 15.87
C LYS A 18 20.03 79.88 16.84
N ILE A 19 20.30 78.75 17.51
CA ILE A 19 21.42 78.58 18.44
C ILE A 19 22.77 78.76 17.74
N TYR A 20 22.84 78.47 16.43
CA TYR A 20 24.04 78.74 15.61
C TYR A 20 24.51 80.21 15.68
N LYS A 21 23.65 81.17 16.02
CA LYS A 21 24.05 82.59 16.17
C LYS A 21 25.03 82.85 17.31
N GLU A 22 25.14 81.93 18.28
CA GLU A 22 26.20 81.98 19.28
C GLU A 22 27.59 81.80 18.65
N LEU A 23 27.71 81.22 17.44
CA LEU A 23 28.96 81.16 16.67
C LEU A 23 29.36 82.51 16.06
N GLU A 24 28.41 83.43 15.85
CA GLU A 24 28.64 84.74 15.23
C GLU A 24 28.96 85.83 16.28
N LYS A 25 28.69 85.57 17.56
CA LYS A 25 28.99 86.50 18.66
C LYS A 25 30.49 86.54 18.97
N LYS A 26 31.02 87.72 19.32
CA LYS A 26 32.42 87.90 19.74
C LYS A 26 32.66 87.28 21.12
N HIS A 27 33.00 86.00 21.16
CA HIS A 27 33.52 85.33 22.34
C HIS A 27 35.06 85.40 22.37
N GLU A 28 35.65 85.59 23.55
CA GLU A 28 37.11 85.73 23.71
C GLU A 28 37.88 84.43 23.42
N THR A 29 37.25 83.26 23.56
CA THR A 29 37.88 81.95 23.31
C THR A 29 36.86 80.94 22.75
N TRP A 30 37.35 79.96 21.98
CA TRP A 30 36.52 78.86 21.44
C TRP A 30 35.82 78.06 22.54
N GLU A 31 36.46 77.89 23.69
CA GLU A 31 35.86 77.20 24.84
C GLU A 31 34.64 77.96 25.40
N LYS A 32 34.66 79.30 25.39
CA LYS A 32 33.51 80.11 25.79
C LYS A 32 32.34 80.00 24.80
N VAL A 33 32.61 79.75 23.51
CA VAL A 33 31.59 79.48 22.49
C VAL A 33 30.88 78.15 22.77
N ILE A 34 31.63 77.09 23.05
CA ILE A 34 31.07 75.77 23.38
C ILE A 34 30.18 75.85 24.63
N ILE A 35 30.62 76.57 25.67
CA ILE A 35 29.84 76.79 26.90
C ILE A 35 28.57 77.62 26.63
N ALA A 36 28.65 78.60 25.73
CA ALA A 36 27.47 79.41 25.34
C ALA A 36 26.44 78.58 24.60
N ILE A 37 26.88 77.69 23.68
CA ILE A 37 26.00 76.77 22.96
C ILE A 37 25.36 75.76 23.93
N ASP A 38 26.12 75.18 24.87
CA ASP A 38 25.57 74.27 25.89
C ASP A 38 24.49 74.95 26.75
N LYS A 39 24.72 76.20 27.17
CA LYS A 39 23.71 77.01 27.89
C LYS A 39 22.49 77.32 27.03
N ALA A 40 22.66 77.56 25.74
CA ALA A 40 21.55 77.79 24.81
C ALA A 40 20.66 76.55 24.64
N PHE A 41 21.19 75.35 24.87
CA PHE A 41 20.42 74.11 24.90
C PHE A 41 19.67 73.87 26.23
N ASP A 42 19.96 74.61 27.31
CA ASP A 42 19.30 74.45 28.62
C ASP A 42 17.76 74.40 28.57
N PRO A 43 17.07 75.29 27.83
CA PRO A 43 15.61 75.28 27.73
C PRO A 43 15.05 74.01 27.07
N PHE A 44 15.85 73.36 26.22
CA PHE A 44 15.45 72.22 25.39
C PHE A 44 15.89 70.87 25.95
N LYS A 45 16.63 70.85 27.06
CA LYS A 45 17.11 69.62 27.72
C LYS A 45 15.99 68.60 28.00
N LYS A 46 14.76 69.08 28.27
CA LYS A 46 13.58 68.21 28.49
C LYS A 46 13.08 67.48 27.24
N GLN A 47 13.37 67.99 26.04
CA GLN A 47 12.97 67.38 24.76
C GLN A 47 14.01 66.37 24.26
N LEU A 48 15.21 66.35 24.86
CA LEU A 48 16.32 65.50 24.47
C LEU A 48 16.32 64.18 25.24
N LYS A 49 16.63 63.08 24.54
CA LYS A 49 16.66 61.73 25.13
C LYS A 49 17.88 61.44 26.02
N ARG A 50 18.96 62.20 25.88
CA ARG A 50 20.20 62.09 26.67
C ARG A 50 20.83 63.48 26.86
N PRO A 51 21.73 63.68 27.85
CA PRO A 51 22.46 64.93 27.99
C PRO A 51 23.31 65.23 26.76
N VAL A 52 23.40 66.53 26.43
CA VAL A 52 24.28 67.04 25.36
C VAL A 52 25.72 66.90 25.81
N THR A 53 26.55 66.22 25.03
CA THR A 53 27.98 66.12 25.32
C THR A 53 28.77 67.15 24.53
N ARG A 54 30.00 67.43 24.97
CA ARG A 54 30.93 68.29 24.23
C ARG A 54 31.14 67.84 22.79
N GLU A 55 31.18 66.52 22.56
CA GLU A 55 31.34 65.95 21.22
C GLU A 55 30.15 66.25 20.30
N ASP A 56 28.93 66.25 20.85
CA ASP A 56 27.73 66.61 20.07
C ASP A 56 27.78 68.07 19.62
N ILE A 57 28.20 68.96 20.51
CA ILE A 57 28.34 70.40 20.23
C ILE A 57 29.40 70.62 19.14
N LEU A 58 30.57 69.98 19.27
CA LEU A 58 31.62 70.07 18.24
C LEU A 58 31.10 69.64 16.86
N LYS A 59 30.41 68.49 16.79
CA LYS A 59 29.78 68.01 15.55
C LYS A 59 28.68 68.92 15.00
N LEU A 60 28.00 69.71 15.84
CA LEU A 60 27.03 70.72 15.40
C LEU A 60 27.74 71.96 14.83
N THR A 61 28.85 72.38 15.45
CA THR A 61 29.65 73.53 14.99
C THR A 61 30.35 73.31 13.65
N GLU A 62 30.61 72.05 13.26
CA GLU A 62 31.19 71.70 11.96
C GLU A 62 30.18 71.77 10.80
N LYS A 63 28.88 71.93 11.09
CA LYS A 63 27.86 71.96 10.04
C LYS A 63 27.78 73.33 9.36
N PRO A 64 27.70 73.37 8.02
CA PRO A 64 27.66 74.64 7.30
C PRO A 64 26.37 75.41 7.62
N VAL A 65 26.52 76.66 8.07
CA VAL A 65 25.41 77.58 8.42
C VAL A 65 24.51 77.90 7.21
N ARG A 66 24.99 77.70 5.96
CA ARG A 66 24.18 77.86 4.74
C ARG A 66 22.92 76.97 4.67
N ARG A 67 22.79 75.98 5.57
CA ARG A 67 21.77 74.92 5.59
C ARG A 67 20.48 75.29 6.36
N ILE A 68 20.14 76.58 6.45
CA ILE A 68 18.96 77.09 7.17
C ILE A 68 17.86 77.45 6.16
N TYR A 69 17.57 76.55 5.21
CA TYR A 69 16.37 76.70 4.39
C TYR A 69 15.21 75.95 5.07
N LYS A 70 13.98 76.42 4.89
CA LYS A 70 12.79 75.79 5.48
C LYS A 70 12.66 74.30 5.09
N LEU A 71 13.07 73.95 3.87
CA LEU A 71 13.10 72.54 3.41
C LEU A 71 14.09 71.67 4.19
N ASP A 72 15.23 72.21 4.65
CA ASP A 72 16.22 71.43 5.42
C ASP A 72 15.65 71.02 6.80
N ILE A 73 14.84 71.89 7.43
CA ILE A 73 14.15 71.58 8.69
C ILE A 73 13.06 70.54 8.47
N ASP A 74 12.35 70.62 7.34
CA ASP A 74 11.33 69.63 6.96
C ASP A 74 11.96 68.25 6.70
N GLU A 75 13.11 68.17 6.02
CA GLU A 75 13.87 66.92 5.86
C GLU A 75 14.33 66.32 7.21
N LEU A 76 14.78 67.16 8.14
CA LEU A 76 15.14 66.71 9.49
C LEU A 76 13.91 66.18 10.25
N ASN A 77 12.74 66.80 10.08
CA ASN A 77 11.47 66.31 10.63
C ASN A 77 11.08 64.96 10.04
N GLU A 78 11.20 64.78 8.72
CA GLU A 78 10.94 63.50 8.05
C GLU A 78 11.89 62.40 8.55
N GLN A 79 13.19 62.70 8.69
CA GLN A 79 14.17 61.77 9.24
C GLN A 79 13.85 61.39 10.69
N ILE A 80 13.46 62.36 11.53
CA ILE A 80 13.05 62.11 12.92
C ILE A 80 11.80 61.21 12.95
N ASN A 81 10.81 61.47 12.09
CA ASN A 81 9.58 60.68 12.01
C ASN A 81 9.86 59.24 11.54
N ALA A 82 10.68 59.06 10.51
CA ALA A 82 11.10 57.74 10.04
C ALA A 82 11.86 56.96 11.12
N LEU A 83 12.81 57.60 11.80
CA LEU A 83 13.56 56.98 12.90
C LEU A 83 12.64 56.61 14.08
N ASN A 84 11.65 57.44 14.40
CA ASN A 84 10.67 57.13 15.45
C ASN A 84 9.79 55.94 15.06
N ALA A 85 9.36 55.86 13.79
CA ALA A 85 8.60 54.73 13.27
C ALA A 85 9.41 53.42 13.31
N GLU A 86 10.66 53.44 12.85
CA GLU A 86 11.58 52.29 12.92
C GLU A 86 11.82 51.86 14.37
N ILE A 87 12.10 52.80 15.29
CA ILE A 87 12.31 52.49 16.70
C ILE A 87 11.04 51.88 17.31
N LYS A 88 9.85 52.37 16.93
CA LYS A 88 8.58 51.82 17.40
C LYS A 88 8.40 50.38 16.89
N GLN A 89 8.69 50.12 15.62
CA GLN A 89 8.64 48.78 15.05
C GLN A 89 9.63 47.84 15.73
N VAL A 90 10.90 48.24 15.87
CA VAL A 90 11.92 47.41 16.53
C VAL A 90 11.54 47.12 17.98
N LYS A 91 10.98 48.10 18.71
CA LYS A 91 10.47 47.84 20.07
C LYS A 91 9.31 46.86 20.08
N PHE A 92 8.39 46.99 19.12
CA PHE A 92 7.30 46.05 18.95
C PHE A 92 7.82 44.63 18.65
N ASP A 93 8.78 44.50 17.75
CA ASP A 93 9.42 43.22 17.42
C ASP A 93 10.16 42.62 18.62
N LEU A 94 10.86 43.45 19.40
CA LEU A 94 11.53 43.02 20.64
C LEU A 94 10.54 42.59 21.73
N SER A 95 9.34 43.17 21.78
CA SER A 95 8.27 42.73 22.69
C SER A 95 7.56 41.47 22.19
N ASN A 96 7.57 41.21 20.88
CA ASN A 96 6.89 40.09 20.22
C ASN A 96 7.90 39.22 19.46
N LEU A 97 8.93 38.73 20.16
CA LEU A 97 10.02 37.97 19.55
C LEU A 97 9.56 36.71 18.81
N VAL A 98 8.49 36.06 19.28
CA VAL A 98 7.93 34.87 18.64
C VAL A 98 7.36 35.23 17.27
N ASP A 99 6.52 36.27 17.18
CA ASP A 99 5.92 36.71 15.92
C ASP A 99 6.98 37.20 14.93
N PHE A 100 8.01 37.90 15.44
CA PHE A 100 9.17 38.29 14.64
C PHE A 100 9.90 37.06 14.08
N ALA A 101 10.14 36.05 14.90
CA ALA A 101 10.80 34.81 14.47
C ALA A 101 9.97 34.04 13.44
N VAL A 102 8.64 33.93 13.64
CA VAL A 102 7.72 33.33 12.66
C VAL A 102 7.79 34.07 11.33
N THR A 103 7.65 35.40 11.37
CA THR A 103 7.74 36.26 10.17
C THR A 103 9.07 36.09 9.44
N TYR A 104 10.17 35.98 10.19
CA TYR A 104 11.49 35.72 9.63
C TYR A 104 11.55 34.37 8.89
N TYR A 105 11.06 33.28 9.50
CA TYR A 105 11.04 31.96 8.85
C TYR A 105 10.07 31.90 7.67
N GLU A 106 8.92 32.56 7.73
CA GLU A 106 8.00 32.68 6.60
C GLU A 106 8.64 33.41 5.41
N ASN A 107 9.41 34.46 5.67
CA ASN A 107 10.15 35.18 4.63
C ASN A 107 11.24 34.31 4.01
N LEU A 108 11.93 33.47 4.80
CA LEU A 108 12.86 32.47 4.27
C LEU A 108 12.15 31.45 3.39
N LEU A 109 10.99 30.95 3.81
CA LEU A 109 10.19 30.01 3.02
C LEU A 109 9.73 30.64 1.69
N LYS A 110 9.26 31.89 1.70
CA LYS A 110 8.88 32.62 0.48
C LYS A 110 10.05 32.82 -0.47
N LYS A 111 11.23 33.18 0.06
CA LYS A 111 12.43 33.46 -0.74
C LYS A 111 13.07 32.20 -1.32
N TYR A 112 13.09 31.09 -0.58
CA TYR A 112 13.85 29.88 -0.93
C TYR A 112 13.00 28.63 -1.20
N GLY A 113 11.71 28.64 -0.90
CA GLY A 113 10.82 27.48 -1.06
C GLY A 113 10.30 27.27 -2.49
N LYS A 114 10.20 28.32 -3.31
CA LYS A 114 9.66 28.21 -4.67
C LYS A 114 10.54 27.30 -5.54
N GLY A 115 9.94 26.27 -6.12
CA GLY A 115 10.63 25.28 -6.96
C GLY A 115 11.45 24.23 -6.20
N ARG A 116 11.38 24.22 -4.86
CA ARG A 116 12.02 23.20 -4.00
C ARG A 116 10.97 22.33 -3.31
N GLU A 117 10.05 21.81 -4.10
CA GLU A 117 9.05 20.87 -3.60
C GLU A 117 9.70 19.57 -3.16
N ARG A 118 9.03 18.88 -2.23
CA ARG A 118 9.48 17.58 -1.75
C ARG A 118 9.50 16.61 -2.93
N LYS A 119 10.68 16.03 -3.20
CA LYS A 119 10.87 15.01 -4.24
C LYS A 119 10.53 13.60 -3.79
N THR A 120 10.39 13.40 -2.49
CA THR A 120 10.07 12.11 -1.86
C THR A 120 8.57 12.00 -1.58
N GLU A 121 8.04 10.80 -1.76
CA GLU A 121 6.65 10.49 -1.48
C GLU A 121 6.51 9.89 -0.08
N ILE A 122 5.46 10.27 0.66
CA ILE A 122 5.12 9.62 1.93
C ILE A 122 4.18 8.45 1.62
N LYS A 123 4.71 7.22 1.62
CA LYS A 123 3.88 6.00 1.60
C LYS A 123 3.82 5.38 3.00
N GLN A 124 2.65 4.90 3.40
CA GLN A 124 2.51 4.07 4.59
C GLN A 124 3.02 2.68 4.28
N PHE A 125 3.92 2.16 5.11
CA PHE A 125 4.41 0.80 5.01
C PHE A 125 3.60 -0.09 5.95
N ASP A 126 3.09 -1.19 5.40
CA ASP A 126 2.52 -2.27 6.19
C ASP A 126 3.63 -3.00 6.98
N ILE A 127 3.29 -3.59 8.13
CA ILE A 127 4.25 -4.34 8.95
C ILE A 127 4.55 -5.64 8.21
N ILE A 128 5.65 -5.64 7.45
CA ILE A 128 6.09 -6.80 6.69
C ILE A 128 6.48 -7.91 7.68
N GLN A 129 5.67 -8.97 7.74
CA GLN A 129 6.09 -10.22 8.39
C GLN A 129 7.24 -10.80 7.57
N ALA A 130 8.45 -10.88 8.13
CA ALA A 130 9.66 -11.35 7.44
C ALA A 130 9.48 -12.71 6.73
N LYS A 131 8.58 -13.56 7.24
CA LYS A 131 8.23 -14.86 6.64
C LYS A 131 7.57 -14.73 5.26
N ALA A 132 6.81 -13.68 4.99
CA ALA A 132 6.10 -13.49 3.72
C ALA A 132 6.99 -12.95 2.57
N VAL A 133 8.18 -12.44 2.88
CA VAL A 133 9.12 -11.83 1.91
C VAL A 133 10.37 -12.69 1.72
N ALA A 134 10.53 -13.74 2.52
CA ALA A 134 11.69 -14.61 2.43
C ALA A 134 11.62 -15.42 1.12
N ILE A 135 12.66 -15.30 0.30
CA ILE A 135 12.74 -15.95 -1.00
C ILE A 135 12.87 -17.46 -0.79
N ALA A 136 11.98 -18.24 -1.41
CA ALA A 136 12.06 -19.70 -1.43
C ALA A 136 13.08 -20.16 -2.49
N ASN A 137 14.36 -20.22 -2.12
CA ASN A 137 15.46 -20.60 -3.01
C ASN A 137 16.21 -21.86 -2.57
N ILE A 138 15.83 -22.46 -1.43
CA ILE A 138 16.51 -23.64 -0.88
C ILE A 138 15.69 -24.88 -1.23
N LYS A 139 16.32 -25.87 -1.85
CA LYS A 139 15.67 -27.14 -2.21
C LYS A 139 15.47 -28.02 -0.97
N LEU A 140 14.22 -28.41 -0.69
CA LEU A 140 13.88 -29.38 0.35
C LEU A 140 13.81 -30.79 -0.24
N TYR A 141 14.45 -31.75 0.45
CA TYR A 141 14.45 -33.15 0.08
C TYR A 141 13.90 -34.03 1.21
N ALA A 142 13.38 -35.20 0.86
CA ALA A 142 12.89 -36.19 1.82
C ALA A 142 13.31 -37.61 1.47
N ASN A 143 13.81 -38.33 2.46
CA ASN A 143 13.96 -39.78 2.44
C ASN A 143 12.75 -40.42 3.14
N TYR A 144 11.82 -40.93 2.33
CA TYR A 144 10.56 -41.46 2.83
C TYR A 144 10.71 -42.77 3.62
N ALA A 145 11.66 -43.62 3.26
CA ALA A 145 11.86 -44.92 3.92
C ALA A 145 12.52 -44.76 5.30
N ASP A 146 13.65 -44.06 5.35
CA ASP A 146 14.43 -43.87 6.58
C ASP A 146 13.88 -42.77 7.49
N GLY A 147 13.00 -41.90 6.97
CA GLY A 147 12.26 -40.95 7.78
C GLY A 147 12.96 -39.61 8.02
N PHE A 148 13.78 -39.16 7.07
CA PHE A 148 14.51 -37.90 7.16
C PHE A 148 14.01 -36.86 6.17
N ILE A 149 14.00 -35.61 6.58
CA ILE A 149 13.75 -34.46 5.71
C ILE A 149 14.83 -33.42 5.90
N GLY A 150 15.16 -32.65 4.87
CA GLY A 150 16.11 -31.55 5.00
C GLY A 150 16.72 -31.11 3.67
N THR A 151 17.53 -30.07 3.74
CA THR A 151 18.15 -29.43 2.57
C THR A 151 19.47 -30.11 2.16
N GLY A 152 20.09 -30.86 3.09
CA GLY A 152 21.33 -31.59 2.87
C GLY A 152 21.16 -32.95 2.17
N LEU A 153 19.93 -33.43 2.00
CA LEU A 153 19.60 -34.75 1.44
C LEU A 153 19.54 -34.75 -0.09
N LYS A 154 20.57 -34.21 -0.76
CA LYS A 154 20.60 -33.98 -2.21
C LYS A 154 20.47 -35.25 -3.08
N LYS A 155 20.63 -36.44 -2.49
CA LYS A 155 20.50 -37.73 -3.17
C LYS A 155 19.10 -38.32 -3.09
N ASP A 156 18.24 -37.76 -2.24
CA ASP A 156 16.89 -38.23 -2.00
C ASP A 156 15.87 -37.44 -2.85
N VAL A 157 14.58 -37.67 -2.62
CA VAL A 157 13.50 -37.11 -3.45
C VAL A 157 13.35 -35.61 -3.19
N LEU A 158 13.42 -34.80 -4.24
CA LEU A 158 13.13 -33.37 -4.19
C LEU A 158 11.62 -33.14 -3.98
N ILE A 159 11.26 -32.30 -3.00
CA ILE A 159 9.87 -32.00 -2.66
C ILE A 159 9.45 -30.64 -3.25
N THR A 160 10.09 -29.57 -2.80
CA THR A 160 9.78 -28.19 -3.21
C THR A 160 10.92 -27.26 -2.81
N ASP A 161 10.92 -26.04 -3.35
CA ASP A 161 11.75 -24.95 -2.86
C ASP A 161 11.12 -24.31 -1.62
N VAL A 162 11.95 -23.97 -0.64
CA VAL A 162 11.56 -23.44 0.68
C VAL A 162 12.49 -22.31 1.10
N SER A 163 12.04 -21.50 2.04
CA SER A 163 12.84 -20.49 2.74
C SER A 163 13.36 -20.99 4.09
N GLU A 164 14.43 -20.41 4.61
CA GLU A 164 14.94 -20.69 5.96
C GLU A 164 13.92 -20.43 7.08
N LEU A 165 12.95 -19.54 6.83
CA LEU A 165 11.90 -19.19 7.79
C LEU A 165 10.67 -20.10 7.71
N ASP A 166 10.63 -21.02 6.74
CA ASP A 166 9.51 -21.91 6.55
C ASP A 166 9.48 -23.03 7.61
N ASP A 167 8.26 -23.51 7.82
CA ASP A 167 7.98 -24.66 8.66
C ASP A 167 7.56 -25.79 7.75
N ILE A 168 8.02 -27.01 8.01
CA ILE A 168 7.73 -28.18 7.20
C ILE A 168 6.86 -29.13 8.02
N ILE A 169 5.71 -29.51 7.47
CA ILE A 169 4.84 -30.53 8.06
C ILE A 169 5.11 -31.88 7.41
N ALA A 170 5.22 -32.92 8.23
CA ALA A 170 5.41 -34.28 7.77
C ALA A 170 4.51 -35.27 8.52
N PHE A 171 4.09 -36.31 7.80
CA PHE A 171 3.18 -37.36 8.28
C PHE A 171 3.81 -38.72 8.06
N THR A 172 3.68 -39.65 9.01
CA THR A 172 4.25 -41.00 8.91
C THR A 172 3.17 -42.08 8.88
N LYS A 173 3.57 -43.26 8.43
CA LYS A 173 2.72 -44.47 8.38
C LYS A 173 2.32 -44.98 9.77
N GLY A 174 3.08 -44.64 10.80
CA GLY A 174 2.72 -44.87 12.20
C GLY A 174 1.64 -43.91 12.72
N GLY A 175 1.20 -42.96 11.89
CA GLY A 175 0.19 -41.96 12.28
C GLY A 175 0.75 -40.87 13.18
N ILE A 176 2.04 -40.53 13.02
CA ILE A 176 2.66 -39.39 13.69
C ILE A 176 2.71 -38.22 12.71
N MET A 177 2.33 -37.04 13.21
CA MET A 177 2.48 -35.76 12.54
C MET A 177 3.49 -34.92 13.32
N LYS A 178 4.43 -34.31 12.61
CA LYS A 178 5.42 -33.40 13.20
C LYS A 178 5.62 -32.19 12.29
N VAL A 179 5.82 -31.03 12.90
CA VAL A 179 6.21 -29.81 12.18
C VAL A 179 7.56 -29.35 12.70
N VAL A 180 8.49 -29.11 11.79
CA VAL A 180 9.88 -28.74 12.09
C VAL A 180 10.30 -27.55 11.25
N LYS A 181 11.32 -26.82 11.69
CA LYS A 181 11.95 -25.79 10.85
C LYS A 181 12.77 -26.42 9.74
N VAL A 182 13.01 -25.67 8.68
CA VAL A 182 13.99 -26.02 7.66
C VAL A 182 15.38 -26.16 8.30
N ALA A 183 16.02 -27.29 8.06
CA ALA A 183 17.36 -27.61 8.53
C ALA A 183 18.02 -28.64 7.59
N ASP A 184 19.32 -28.88 7.77
CA ASP A 184 20.10 -29.74 6.88
C ASP A 184 19.59 -31.18 6.84
N LYS A 185 19.27 -31.74 8.01
CA LYS A 185 18.72 -33.09 8.17
C LYS A 185 17.98 -33.23 9.50
N VAL A 186 16.72 -33.60 9.44
CA VAL A 186 15.85 -33.80 10.61
C VAL A 186 15.14 -35.14 10.51
N PHE A 187 15.09 -35.87 11.62
CA PHE A 187 14.34 -37.11 11.71
C PHE A 187 12.88 -36.85 12.12
N ILE A 188 11.96 -37.38 11.33
CA ILE A 188 10.52 -37.32 11.57
C ILE A 188 10.00 -38.66 12.12
N GLY A 189 10.48 -39.77 11.55
CA GLY A 189 9.97 -41.10 11.80
C GLY A 189 9.96 -41.91 10.50
N LYS A 190 10.23 -43.22 10.59
CA LYS A 190 10.27 -44.12 9.43
C LYS A 190 8.95 -44.13 8.66
N ASP A 191 9.03 -44.46 7.38
CA ASP A 191 7.88 -44.52 6.47
C ASP A 191 7.06 -43.22 6.47
N ILE A 192 7.67 -42.12 6.02
CA ILE A 192 6.94 -40.88 5.76
C ILE A 192 5.90 -41.14 4.66
N LEU A 193 4.74 -40.51 4.77
CA LEU A 193 3.65 -40.53 3.79
C LEU A 193 3.57 -39.23 3.01
N HIS A 194 3.81 -38.10 3.67
CA HIS A 194 3.66 -36.79 3.07
C HIS A 194 4.56 -35.77 3.75
N VAL A 195 5.09 -34.82 2.95
CA VAL A 195 5.91 -33.68 3.38
C VAL A 195 5.46 -32.47 2.58
N ALA A 196 5.20 -31.36 3.27
CA ALA A 196 4.82 -30.10 2.63
C ALA A 196 5.25 -28.90 3.47
N VAL A 197 5.25 -27.72 2.84
CA VAL A 197 5.41 -26.45 3.57
C VAL A 197 4.15 -26.21 4.42
N PHE A 198 4.36 -25.92 5.70
CA PHE A 198 3.30 -25.68 6.66
C PHE A 198 2.91 -24.20 6.67
N LEU A 199 1.71 -23.94 6.16
CA LEU A 199 1.07 -22.64 6.26
C LEU A 199 0.30 -22.56 7.58
N LYS A 200 0.81 -21.74 8.51
CA LYS A 200 0.12 -21.50 9.77
C LYS A 200 -1.23 -20.86 9.47
N THR A 201 -2.26 -21.20 10.25
CA THR A 201 -3.66 -20.76 10.06
C THR A 201 -4.31 -21.19 8.75
N ASP A 202 -3.70 -22.12 7.99
CA ASP A 202 -4.36 -22.72 6.84
C ASP A 202 -5.52 -23.61 7.29
N ASP A 203 -6.73 -23.13 6.99
CA ASP A 203 -8.00 -23.79 7.22
C ASP A 203 -8.59 -24.40 5.95
N ARG A 204 -7.89 -24.33 4.81
CA ARG A 204 -8.34 -24.93 3.55
C ARG A 204 -7.76 -26.32 3.35
N THR A 205 -6.47 -26.51 3.59
CA THR A 205 -5.84 -27.81 3.41
C THR A 205 -6.44 -28.83 4.39
N THR A 206 -7.18 -29.78 3.82
CA THR A 206 -7.83 -30.85 4.56
C THR A 206 -7.11 -32.16 4.30
N TYR A 207 -6.71 -32.83 5.36
CA TYR A 207 -6.07 -34.13 5.30
C TYR A 207 -7.12 -35.22 5.51
N ASN A 208 -7.20 -36.15 4.56
CA ASN A 208 -8.03 -37.34 4.66
C ASN A 208 -7.14 -38.49 5.15
N LEU A 209 -7.60 -39.20 6.19
CA LEU A 209 -6.83 -40.28 6.80
C LEU A 209 -7.72 -41.49 7.05
N ILE A 210 -7.27 -42.67 6.64
CA ILE A 210 -7.79 -43.95 7.12
C ILE A 210 -6.67 -44.66 7.87
N TYR A 211 -6.93 -45.03 9.12
CA TYR A 211 -5.97 -45.72 9.97
C TYR A 211 -6.63 -46.91 10.69
N ALA A 212 -5.83 -47.94 10.98
CA ALA A 212 -6.21 -49.04 11.84
C ALA A 212 -5.69 -48.82 13.25
N ASP A 213 -6.58 -49.03 14.23
CA ASP A 213 -6.22 -49.08 15.64
C ASP A 213 -5.45 -50.37 15.94
N GLY A 214 -4.25 -50.25 16.51
CA GLY A 214 -3.37 -51.39 16.71
C GLY A 214 -3.86 -52.40 17.76
N LYS A 215 -4.70 -51.97 18.71
CA LYS A 215 -5.29 -52.86 19.73
C LYS A 215 -6.47 -53.66 19.20
N THR A 216 -7.40 -53.00 18.51
CA THR A 216 -8.67 -53.63 18.08
C THR A 216 -8.67 -54.11 16.63
N GLY A 217 -7.75 -53.61 15.79
CA GLY A 217 -7.74 -53.85 14.35
C GLY A 217 -8.85 -53.14 13.58
N VAL A 218 -9.70 -52.36 14.26
CA VAL A 218 -10.78 -51.58 13.65
C VAL A 218 -10.18 -50.40 12.90
N SER A 219 -10.66 -50.17 11.68
CA SER A 219 -10.22 -49.05 10.85
C SER A 219 -11.18 -47.87 10.96
N TYR A 220 -10.63 -46.67 11.12
CA TYR A 220 -11.35 -45.41 11.22
C TYR A 220 -10.91 -44.46 10.12
N ALA A 221 -11.82 -43.59 9.69
CA ALA A 221 -11.59 -42.52 8.73
C ALA A 221 -11.87 -41.16 9.35
N LYS A 222 -11.06 -40.17 9.05
CA LYS A 222 -11.31 -38.78 9.44
C LYS A 222 -10.78 -37.78 8.43
N ARG A 223 -11.38 -36.59 8.46
CA ARG A 223 -10.95 -35.40 7.74
C ARG A 223 -10.57 -34.34 8.76
N PHE A 224 -9.41 -33.71 8.60
CA PHE A 224 -8.93 -32.74 9.56
C PHE A 224 -8.00 -31.69 8.96
N ASN A 225 -7.96 -30.53 9.60
CA ASN A 225 -7.11 -29.42 9.22
C ASN A 225 -6.04 -29.20 10.29
N VAL A 226 -4.94 -28.56 9.90
CA VAL A 226 -3.82 -28.27 10.80
C VAL A 226 -3.58 -26.77 10.81
N THR A 227 -4.33 -26.04 11.63
CA THR A 227 -4.24 -24.57 11.69
C THR A 227 -3.13 -24.07 12.62
N GLY A 228 -2.72 -24.86 13.61
CA GLY A 228 -1.70 -24.47 14.57
C GLY A 228 -1.13 -25.64 15.38
N ILE A 229 0.18 -25.59 15.62
CA ILE A 229 0.95 -26.59 16.36
C ILE A 229 2.10 -25.94 17.15
N THR A 230 2.72 -26.74 18.01
CA THR A 230 4.03 -26.46 18.59
C THR A 230 5.08 -27.19 17.75
N ARG A 231 6.13 -26.47 17.33
CA ARG A 231 7.25 -27.05 16.58
C ARG A 231 7.91 -28.17 17.38
N ASP A 232 8.48 -29.14 16.65
CA ASP A 232 9.22 -30.29 17.17
C ASP A 232 8.42 -31.26 18.05
N LYS A 233 7.17 -30.92 18.38
CA LYS A 233 6.24 -31.79 19.08
C LYS A 233 5.65 -32.82 18.13
N GLU A 234 5.67 -34.07 18.56
CA GLU A 234 4.99 -35.16 17.88
C GLU A 234 3.50 -35.20 18.27
N TYR A 235 2.64 -35.34 17.26
CA TYR A 235 1.21 -35.46 17.44
C TYR A 235 0.74 -36.80 16.87
N ASN A 236 0.02 -37.56 17.69
CA ASN A 236 -0.59 -38.80 17.25
C ASN A 236 -1.92 -38.53 16.52
N LEU A 237 -2.06 -39.06 15.31
CA LEU A 237 -3.25 -38.97 14.47
C LEU A 237 -4.15 -40.22 14.57
N THR A 238 -3.78 -41.19 15.40
CA THR A 238 -4.56 -42.40 15.69
C THR A 238 -5.07 -42.35 17.13
N LYS A 239 -5.51 -43.49 17.67
CA LYS A 239 -5.85 -43.62 19.10
C LYS A 239 -4.63 -43.71 20.03
N GLY A 240 -3.41 -43.74 19.49
CA GLY A 240 -2.19 -43.82 20.28
C GLY A 240 -1.83 -45.23 20.76
N THR A 241 -2.56 -46.27 20.34
CA THR A 241 -2.19 -47.65 20.67
C THR A 241 -0.97 -48.10 19.87
N GLU A 242 -0.14 -48.95 20.46
CA GLU A 242 0.97 -49.57 19.76
C GLU A 242 0.51 -50.31 18.50
N LYS A 243 1.34 -50.34 17.46
CA LYS A 243 1.07 -50.97 16.15
C LYS A 243 -0.10 -50.37 15.35
N SER A 244 -0.61 -49.19 15.73
CA SER A 244 -1.52 -48.43 14.88
C SER A 244 -0.85 -48.07 13.57
N LYS A 245 -1.60 -48.12 12.46
CA LYS A 245 -1.05 -47.94 11.13
C LYS A 245 -1.99 -47.17 10.23
N VAL A 246 -1.45 -46.24 9.46
CA VAL A 246 -2.17 -45.52 8.42
C VAL A 246 -2.26 -46.40 7.16
N HIS A 247 -3.47 -46.60 6.67
CA HIS A 247 -3.78 -47.32 5.44
C HIS A 247 -3.94 -46.40 4.24
N TYR A 248 -4.41 -45.18 4.45
CA TYR A 248 -4.61 -44.19 3.40
C TYR A 248 -4.40 -42.79 3.96
N PHE A 249 -3.75 -41.94 3.16
CA PHE A 249 -3.53 -40.54 3.46
C PHE A 249 -3.59 -39.74 2.16
N SER A 250 -4.32 -38.63 2.16
CA SER A 250 -4.25 -37.61 1.11
C SER A 250 -4.27 -36.22 1.71
N ALA A 251 -3.59 -35.29 1.04
CA ALA A 251 -3.55 -33.88 1.37
C ALA A 251 -4.29 -33.11 0.28
N ASN A 252 -5.40 -32.46 0.65
CA ASN A 252 -6.35 -31.86 -0.27
C ASN A 252 -6.37 -30.35 -0.02
N PRO A 253 -5.63 -29.53 -0.80
CA PRO A 253 -5.47 -28.10 -0.55
C PRO A 253 -6.80 -27.33 -0.52
N ASN A 254 -7.84 -27.84 -1.19
CA ASN A 254 -9.15 -27.21 -1.26
C ASN A 254 -10.23 -28.02 -0.55
N GLY A 255 -9.85 -28.96 0.32
CA GLY A 255 -10.82 -29.79 1.02
C GLY A 255 -11.60 -30.71 0.11
N GLU A 256 -10.99 -31.18 -0.98
CA GLU A 256 -11.56 -32.20 -1.86
C GLU A 256 -11.93 -33.47 -1.05
N ALA A 257 -13.14 -33.97 -1.29
CA ALA A 257 -13.68 -35.15 -0.61
C ALA A 257 -13.61 -36.38 -1.51
N GLU A 258 -12.50 -37.09 -1.43
CA GLU A 258 -12.21 -38.23 -2.30
C GLU A 258 -13.14 -39.42 -2.10
N VAL A 259 -13.23 -40.27 -3.13
CA VAL A 259 -13.79 -41.62 -3.05
C VAL A 259 -12.65 -42.62 -3.16
N VAL A 260 -12.62 -43.58 -2.24
CA VAL A 260 -11.59 -44.64 -2.22
C VAL A 260 -12.21 -46.03 -2.23
N LYS A 261 -11.57 -46.96 -2.94
CA LYS A 261 -11.94 -48.37 -2.97
C LYS A 261 -11.18 -49.13 -1.88
N VAL A 262 -11.89 -49.69 -0.92
CA VAL A 262 -11.34 -50.47 0.20
C VAL A 262 -11.43 -51.95 -0.12
N LEU A 263 -10.27 -52.63 -0.13
CA LEU A 263 -10.15 -54.07 -0.28
C LEU A 263 -9.79 -54.71 1.06
N LEU A 264 -10.66 -55.57 1.56
CA LEU A 264 -10.46 -56.33 2.80
C LEU A 264 -9.55 -57.55 2.58
N SER A 265 -8.94 -58.02 3.66
CA SER A 265 -8.10 -59.21 3.65
C SER A 265 -8.90 -60.45 3.20
N PRO A 266 -8.37 -61.30 2.30
CA PRO A 266 -9.07 -62.48 1.78
C PRO A 266 -9.57 -63.43 2.87
N ASN A 267 -8.87 -63.50 4.00
CA ASN A 267 -9.15 -64.42 5.10
C ASN A 267 -10.17 -63.87 6.12
N CYS A 268 -10.72 -62.67 5.91
CA CYS A 268 -11.74 -62.13 6.81
C CYS A 268 -13.12 -62.74 6.53
N SER A 269 -13.97 -62.77 7.56
CA SER A 269 -15.34 -63.32 7.50
C SER A 269 -16.37 -62.42 6.81
N ALA A 270 -15.94 -61.31 6.21
CA ALA A 270 -16.84 -60.38 5.51
C ALA A 270 -17.41 -61.02 4.23
N ARG A 271 -18.72 -60.86 4.02
CA ARG A 271 -19.41 -61.31 2.80
C ARG A 271 -18.97 -60.50 1.57
N ASN A 272 -18.94 -59.18 1.69
CA ASN A 272 -18.43 -58.27 0.67
C ASN A 272 -17.01 -57.85 1.07
N LYS A 273 -16.01 -58.26 0.29
CA LYS A 273 -14.59 -57.99 0.58
C LYS A 273 -14.06 -56.73 -0.09
N GLU A 274 -14.89 -56.07 -0.89
CA GLU A 274 -14.55 -54.84 -1.58
C GLU A 274 -15.74 -53.89 -1.52
N PHE A 275 -15.49 -52.62 -1.20
CA PHE A 275 -16.50 -51.57 -1.17
C PHE A 275 -15.86 -50.19 -1.36
N GLU A 276 -16.69 -49.18 -1.58
CA GLU A 276 -16.26 -47.79 -1.75
C GLU A 276 -16.55 -46.99 -0.48
N PHE A 277 -15.59 -46.15 -0.10
CA PHE A 277 -15.71 -45.24 1.02
C PHE A 277 -15.65 -43.80 0.51
N TYR A 278 -16.63 -43.02 0.90
CA TYR A 278 -16.81 -41.64 0.48
C TYR A 278 -16.34 -40.73 1.61
N PHE A 279 -15.33 -39.89 1.39
CA PHE A 279 -14.93 -38.92 2.41
C PHE A 279 -15.94 -37.78 2.57
N GLU A 280 -16.80 -37.55 1.58
CA GLU A 280 -17.82 -36.49 1.61
C GLU A 280 -18.78 -36.60 2.79
N VAL A 281 -19.08 -37.83 3.25
CA VAL A 281 -19.97 -38.05 4.41
C VAL A 281 -19.31 -37.71 5.76
N LEU A 282 -18.01 -37.38 5.75
CA LEU A 282 -17.28 -37.01 6.96
C LEU A 282 -17.19 -35.49 7.07
N GLU A 283 -17.56 -35.00 8.25
CA GLU A 283 -17.28 -33.63 8.67
C GLU A 283 -15.78 -33.43 8.89
N ILE A 284 -15.30 -32.23 8.59
CA ILE A 284 -13.95 -31.78 8.90
C ILE A 284 -13.88 -31.45 10.39
N LYS A 285 -13.04 -32.19 11.14
CA LYS A 285 -12.86 -32.03 12.59
C LYS A 285 -11.39 -31.74 12.93
N GLY A 286 -11.08 -31.57 14.22
CA GLY A 286 -9.70 -31.43 14.66
C GLY A 286 -8.89 -32.73 14.50
N ARG A 287 -7.56 -32.60 14.33
CA ARG A 287 -6.62 -33.74 14.19
C ARG A 287 -6.71 -34.80 15.30
N GLY A 288 -7.14 -34.41 16.51
CA GLY A 288 -7.31 -35.31 17.66
C GLY A 288 -8.59 -36.13 17.62
N SER A 289 -9.48 -35.90 16.65
CA SER A 289 -10.70 -36.69 16.46
C SER A 289 -10.37 -38.15 16.18
N MET A 290 -11.17 -39.06 16.74
CA MET A 290 -11.09 -40.49 16.46
C MET A 290 -11.47 -40.81 15.00
N GLY A 291 -12.41 -40.05 14.43
CA GLY A 291 -13.02 -40.36 13.15
C GLY A 291 -14.16 -41.38 13.22
N ASN A 292 -14.75 -41.67 12.07
CA ASN A 292 -15.84 -42.61 11.92
C ASN A 292 -15.30 -43.99 11.57
N GLN A 293 -15.97 -45.04 12.03
CA GLN A 293 -15.56 -46.41 11.73
C GLN A 293 -15.80 -46.73 10.25
N VAL A 294 -14.75 -47.18 9.54
CA VAL A 294 -14.83 -47.66 8.15
C VAL A 294 -15.23 -49.13 8.15
N THR A 295 -14.52 -49.95 8.92
CA THR A 295 -14.73 -51.40 8.98
C THR A 295 -14.06 -51.98 10.22
N LYS A 296 -14.64 -53.08 10.73
CA LYS A 296 -14.03 -53.90 11.79
C LYS A 296 -13.12 -55.00 11.24
N TYR A 297 -13.13 -55.22 9.92
CA TYR A 297 -12.36 -56.27 9.26
C TYR A 297 -10.99 -55.76 8.81
N PRO A 298 -9.95 -56.61 8.81
CA PRO A 298 -8.62 -56.20 8.36
C PRO A 298 -8.62 -55.73 6.89
N ILE A 299 -8.01 -54.58 6.64
CA ILE A 299 -7.86 -53.99 5.30
C ILE A 299 -6.56 -54.50 4.66
N LYS A 300 -6.65 -55.00 3.42
CA LYS A 300 -5.50 -55.39 2.60
C LYS A 300 -4.90 -54.18 1.88
N SER A 301 -5.72 -53.40 1.18
CA SER A 301 -5.27 -52.19 0.48
C SER A 301 -6.42 -51.22 0.26
N ILE A 302 -6.08 -49.95 0.11
CA ILE A 302 -7.00 -48.87 -0.27
C ILE A 302 -6.48 -48.25 -1.55
N LYS A 303 -7.35 -48.08 -2.55
CA LYS A 303 -7.02 -47.47 -3.83
C LYS A 303 -7.84 -46.20 -4.02
N PHE A 304 -7.19 -45.13 -4.45
CA PHE A 304 -7.87 -43.93 -4.91
C PHE A 304 -8.81 -44.25 -6.08
N LYS A 305 -10.01 -43.66 -6.10
CA LYS A 305 -10.99 -43.82 -7.19
C LYS A 305 -11.31 -42.47 -7.85
N ASP A 306 -11.70 -41.47 -7.07
CA ASP A 306 -12.10 -40.15 -7.56
C ASP A 306 -11.70 -39.06 -6.55
N ALA A 307 -11.33 -37.88 -7.03
CA ALA A 307 -10.95 -36.73 -6.21
C ALA A 307 -12.16 -36.11 -5.50
N GLY A 308 -13.35 -36.27 -6.07
CA GLY A 308 -14.57 -35.65 -5.58
C GLY A 308 -14.58 -34.13 -5.77
N ARG A 309 -15.55 -33.45 -5.16
CA ARG A 309 -15.68 -31.98 -5.21
C ARG A 309 -15.11 -31.34 -3.95
N SER A 310 -14.75 -30.06 -4.03
CA SER A 310 -14.41 -29.27 -2.85
C SER A 310 -15.64 -29.17 -1.94
N THR A 311 -15.47 -29.48 -0.65
CA THR A 311 -16.54 -29.33 0.35
C THR A 311 -16.43 -28.04 1.15
N LEU A 312 -15.60 -27.07 0.71
CA LEU A 312 -15.40 -25.80 1.39
C LEU A 312 -16.26 -24.70 0.76
N GLU A 313 -16.73 -23.76 1.59
CA GLU A 313 -17.48 -22.60 1.12
C GLU A 313 -16.58 -21.59 0.36
N ALA A 314 -17.17 -20.92 -0.63
CA ALA A 314 -16.52 -19.85 -1.38
C ALA A 314 -16.10 -18.69 -0.45
N LYS A 315 -14.84 -18.24 -0.54
CA LYS A 315 -14.33 -17.13 0.28
C LYS A 315 -14.64 -15.79 -0.37
N LYS A 316 -14.95 -14.79 0.45
CA LYS A 316 -15.11 -13.41 -0.01
C LYS A 316 -13.75 -12.72 -0.07
N PHE A 317 -13.48 -11.97 -1.14
CA PHE A 317 -12.25 -11.20 -1.30
C PHE A 317 -12.52 -9.72 -1.52
N TRP A 318 -11.61 -8.90 -1.01
CA TRP A 318 -11.56 -7.46 -1.21
C TRP A 318 -10.17 -7.03 -1.69
N PHE A 319 -10.12 -5.96 -2.46
CA PHE A 319 -8.90 -5.31 -2.88
C PHE A 319 -8.65 -4.04 -2.06
N ASP A 320 -7.54 -4.01 -1.33
CA ASP A 320 -7.10 -2.84 -0.59
C ASP A 320 -6.41 -1.86 -1.53
N THR A 321 -7.09 -0.74 -1.83
CA THR A 321 -6.59 0.31 -2.73
C THR A 321 -5.45 1.13 -2.14
N LYS A 322 -5.17 1.04 -0.83
CA LYS A 322 -4.05 1.75 -0.19
C LYS A 322 -2.76 0.95 -0.26
N PHE A 323 -2.83 -0.34 0.00
CA PHE A 323 -1.64 -1.21 0.04
C PHE A 323 -1.44 -2.04 -1.24
N GLY A 324 -2.47 -2.15 -2.08
CA GLY A 324 -2.44 -2.92 -3.31
C GLY A 324 -2.38 -4.41 -3.04
N ARG A 325 -3.25 -4.93 -2.20
CA ARG A 325 -3.28 -6.36 -1.85
C ARG A 325 -4.70 -6.87 -1.72
N LEU A 326 -4.86 -8.17 -1.95
CA LEU A 326 -6.08 -8.87 -1.62
C LEU A 326 -6.18 -9.12 -0.12
N ASN A 327 -7.39 -9.05 0.43
CA ASN A 327 -7.68 -9.39 1.81
C ASN A 327 -9.07 -10.05 1.94
N ILE A 328 -9.31 -10.62 3.12
CA ILE A 328 -10.57 -11.25 3.53
C ILE A 328 -11.24 -10.50 4.69
N GLU A 329 -10.71 -9.32 5.06
CA GLU A 329 -11.09 -8.56 6.26
C GLU A 329 -12.11 -7.45 5.95
N GLU A 330 -12.81 -7.55 4.82
CA GLU A 330 -13.80 -6.56 4.37
C GLU A 330 -13.24 -5.14 4.20
N LYS A 331 -11.95 -5.03 3.84
CA LYS A 331 -11.27 -3.73 3.64
C LYS A 331 -11.07 -3.44 2.15
N GLY A 332 -11.59 -2.32 1.69
CA GLY A 332 -11.42 -1.85 0.31
C GLY A 332 -12.56 -2.27 -0.61
N GLU A 333 -12.25 -2.51 -1.89
CA GLU A 333 -13.24 -2.82 -2.92
C GLU A 333 -13.62 -4.30 -2.91
N TYR A 334 -14.92 -4.62 -2.87
CA TYR A 334 -15.39 -6.00 -2.85
C TYR A 334 -15.28 -6.64 -4.24
N LEU A 335 -14.56 -7.76 -4.35
CA LEU A 335 -14.33 -8.46 -5.62
C LEU A 335 -15.33 -9.61 -5.88
N GLY A 336 -16.01 -10.10 -4.85
CA GLY A 336 -16.96 -11.22 -4.95
C GLY A 336 -16.63 -12.42 -4.06
N LYS A 337 -17.36 -13.52 -4.28
CA LYS A 337 -17.10 -14.84 -3.70
C LYS A 337 -16.29 -15.68 -4.68
N PHE A 338 -15.26 -16.35 -4.18
CA PHE A 338 -14.29 -17.12 -4.94
C PHE A 338 -14.23 -18.57 -4.42
N ASP A 339 -14.49 -19.50 -5.32
CA ASP A 339 -14.12 -20.91 -5.20
C ASP A 339 -12.63 -21.09 -5.49
N ALA A 340 -12.08 -22.27 -5.21
CA ALA A 340 -10.65 -22.53 -5.37
C ALA A 340 -10.10 -22.26 -6.78
N GLU A 341 -10.90 -22.52 -7.81
CA GLU A 341 -10.50 -22.41 -9.21
C GLU A 341 -10.70 -21.00 -9.78
N ASP A 342 -11.42 -20.14 -9.06
CA ASP A 342 -11.70 -18.79 -9.49
C ASP A 342 -10.42 -17.94 -9.51
N ARG A 343 -10.37 -17.02 -10.46
CA ARG A 343 -9.20 -16.18 -10.73
C ARG A 343 -9.60 -14.72 -10.73
N ILE A 344 -8.62 -13.84 -10.69
CA ILE A 344 -8.83 -12.40 -10.71
C ILE A 344 -8.24 -11.84 -12.00
N LEU A 345 -8.99 -10.95 -12.65
CA LEU A 345 -8.55 -10.17 -13.78
C LEU A 345 -8.05 -8.82 -13.28
N VAL A 346 -6.84 -8.45 -13.68
CA VAL A 346 -6.24 -7.13 -13.42
C VAL A 346 -5.92 -6.47 -14.75
N ILE A 347 -6.29 -5.20 -14.91
CA ILE A 347 -5.97 -4.40 -16.09
C ILE A 347 -5.30 -3.10 -15.66
N ASP A 348 -4.10 -2.86 -16.20
CA ASP A 348 -3.25 -1.72 -15.88
C ASP A 348 -3.43 -0.54 -16.88
N THR A 349 -3.14 0.68 -16.43
CA THR A 349 -3.11 1.93 -17.22
C THR A 349 -2.13 1.87 -18.39
N ASP A 350 -1.10 1.03 -18.28
CA ASP A 350 -0.12 0.79 -19.34
C ASP A 350 -0.71 -0.06 -20.50
N GLY A 351 -1.96 -0.54 -20.38
CA GLY A 351 -2.60 -1.37 -21.42
C GLY A 351 -2.17 -2.83 -21.39
N ASN A 352 -1.83 -3.34 -20.20
CA ASN A 352 -1.60 -4.76 -19.94
C ASN A 352 -2.79 -5.33 -19.19
N TYR A 353 -3.17 -6.57 -19.51
CA TYR A 353 -4.03 -7.36 -18.63
C TYR A 353 -3.25 -8.56 -18.07
N GLU A 354 -3.64 -9.02 -16.90
CA GLU A 354 -3.06 -10.16 -16.20
C GLU A 354 -4.17 -10.96 -15.52
N ILE A 355 -4.05 -12.29 -15.54
CA ILE A 355 -4.90 -13.18 -14.73
C ILE A 355 -4.06 -13.67 -13.57
N VAL A 356 -4.54 -13.46 -12.36
CA VAL A 356 -3.84 -13.80 -11.12
C VAL A 356 -4.67 -14.75 -10.26
N GLY A 357 -3.99 -15.44 -9.35
CA GLY A 357 -4.63 -16.29 -8.34
C GLY A 357 -5.23 -15.47 -7.20
N GLN A 358 -5.54 -16.16 -6.10
CA GLN A 358 -6.12 -15.57 -4.88
C GLN A 358 -5.06 -15.31 -3.79
N GLU A 359 -3.81 -15.06 -4.20
CA GLU A 359 -2.69 -14.93 -3.27
C GLU A 359 -2.75 -13.60 -2.50
N LEU A 360 -3.00 -13.67 -1.19
CA LEU A 360 -3.09 -12.48 -0.31
C LEU A 360 -1.76 -11.72 -0.18
N THR A 361 -0.63 -12.40 -0.42
CA THR A 361 0.72 -11.82 -0.38
C THR A 361 1.09 -11.07 -1.65
N GLN A 362 0.38 -11.32 -2.76
CA GLN A 362 0.64 -10.66 -4.04
C GLN A 362 0.37 -9.17 -3.92
N ARG A 363 1.36 -8.37 -4.32
CA ARG A 363 1.30 -6.92 -4.28
C ARG A 363 1.09 -6.36 -5.68
N PHE A 364 0.08 -5.52 -5.79
CA PHE A 364 -0.26 -4.74 -6.96
C PHE A 364 0.13 -3.28 -6.76
N ASP A 365 0.18 -2.53 -7.86
CA ASP A 365 0.37 -1.08 -7.83
C ASP A 365 -1.00 -0.41 -8.03
N PRO A 366 -1.68 0.06 -6.95
CA PRO A 366 -3.04 0.58 -7.04
C PRO A 366 -3.18 1.77 -7.99
N GLU A 367 -2.12 2.56 -8.15
CA GLU A 367 -2.11 3.74 -9.03
C GLU A 367 -2.15 3.36 -10.51
N LYS A 368 -1.74 2.13 -10.83
CA LYS A 368 -1.75 1.61 -12.20
C LYS A 368 -2.99 0.79 -12.52
N ILE A 369 -3.72 0.30 -11.54
CA ILE A 369 -4.89 -0.55 -11.80
C ILE A 369 -6.05 0.31 -12.28
N VAL A 370 -6.58 0.01 -13.46
CA VAL A 370 -7.82 0.59 -13.98
C VAL A 370 -9.02 -0.31 -13.66
N LEU A 371 -8.83 -1.63 -13.64
CA LEU A 371 -9.87 -2.60 -13.31
C LEU A 371 -9.27 -3.78 -12.57
N ILE A 372 -9.93 -4.19 -11.48
CA ILE A 372 -9.68 -5.45 -10.80
C ILE A 372 -11.02 -6.11 -10.47
N GLU A 373 -11.26 -7.32 -10.98
CA GLU A 373 -12.51 -8.05 -10.70
C GLU A 373 -12.32 -9.56 -10.80
N LYS A 374 -13.33 -10.33 -10.35
CA LYS A 374 -13.38 -11.78 -10.59
C LYS A 374 -13.35 -12.07 -12.09
N PHE A 375 -12.40 -12.89 -12.53
CA PHE A 375 -12.25 -13.27 -13.93
C PHE A 375 -13.41 -14.16 -14.40
N ASN A 376 -13.95 -13.83 -15.57
CA ASN A 376 -14.94 -14.65 -16.27
C ASN A 376 -14.58 -14.67 -17.75
N ALA A 377 -14.32 -15.87 -18.29
CA ALA A 377 -13.87 -16.07 -19.67
C ALA A 377 -14.93 -15.67 -20.73
N ASP A 378 -16.21 -15.67 -20.37
CA ASP A 378 -17.30 -15.32 -21.28
C ASP A 378 -17.51 -13.82 -21.42
N LYS A 379 -17.04 -13.02 -20.45
CA LYS A 379 -17.18 -11.56 -20.47
C LYS A 379 -16.33 -10.93 -21.57
N VAL A 380 -16.87 -9.88 -22.17
CA VAL A 380 -16.18 -9.07 -23.19
C VAL A 380 -15.60 -7.84 -22.52
N ILE A 381 -14.30 -7.62 -22.72
CA ILE A 381 -13.60 -6.42 -22.27
C ILE A 381 -13.80 -5.34 -23.32
N THR A 382 -14.26 -4.17 -22.87
CA THR A 382 -14.35 -2.96 -23.69
C THR A 382 -13.36 -1.94 -23.16
N ALA A 383 -12.38 -1.56 -23.98
CA ALA A 383 -11.27 -0.69 -23.60
C ALA A 383 -11.18 0.52 -24.52
N VAL A 384 -10.91 1.68 -23.93
CA VAL A 384 -10.58 2.92 -24.64
C VAL A 384 -9.16 3.33 -24.29
N TYR A 385 -8.34 3.58 -25.30
CA TYR A 385 -6.93 3.93 -25.12
C TYR A 385 -6.49 5.03 -26.07
N LEU A 386 -5.44 5.75 -25.69
CA LEU A 386 -4.81 6.79 -26.48
C LEU A 386 -3.76 6.19 -27.42
N ASP A 387 -3.90 6.44 -28.73
CA ASP A 387 -2.81 6.33 -29.71
C ASP A 387 -2.18 7.72 -29.86
N ASN A 388 -1.09 7.93 -29.14
CA ASN A 388 -0.39 9.21 -29.05
C ASN A 388 0.36 9.56 -30.34
N ASP A 389 0.73 8.57 -31.16
CA ASP A 389 1.36 8.83 -32.47
C ASP A 389 0.39 9.51 -33.43
N LYS A 390 -0.89 9.12 -33.35
CA LYS A 390 -1.98 9.64 -34.20
C LYS A 390 -2.81 10.72 -33.52
N PHE A 391 -2.53 11.03 -32.26
CA PHE A 391 -3.34 11.91 -31.42
C PHE A 391 -4.83 11.59 -31.50
N GLN A 392 -5.19 10.32 -31.25
CA GLN A 392 -6.59 9.87 -31.27
C GLN A 392 -6.87 8.85 -30.17
N PHE A 393 -8.10 8.82 -29.69
CA PHE A 393 -8.62 7.75 -28.86
C PHE A 393 -9.17 6.63 -29.74
N ASN A 394 -8.79 5.39 -29.43
CA ASN A 394 -9.32 4.19 -30.05
C ASN A 394 -10.15 3.42 -29.03
N ILE A 395 -11.23 2.79 -29.50
CA ILE A 395 -12.05 1.87 -28.72
C ILE A 395 -11.96 0.48 -29.29
N LYS A 396 -11.92 -0.53 -28.42
CA LYS A 396 -11.92 -1.92 -28.84
C LYS A 396 -12.62 -2.83 -27.86
N ARG A 397 -13.10 -3.95 -28.39
CA ARG A 397 -13.75 -5.01 -27.63
C ARG A 397 -13.11 -6.35 -27.93
N PHE A 398 -12.85 -7.15 -26.91
CA PHE A 398 -12.21 -8.46 -27.04
C PHE A 398 -12.56 -9.38 -25.88
N LYS A 399 -12.37 -10.69 -26.06
CA LYS A 399 -12.38 -11.67 -24.97
C LYS A 399 -10.95 -12.06 -24.62
N ILE A 400 -10.72 -12.46 -23.37
CA ILE A 400 -9.42 -13.02 -22.99
C ILE A 400 -9.37 -14.48 -23.42
N GLU A 401 -8.33 -14.82 -24.18
CA GLU A 401 -8.13 -16.17 -24.74
C GLU A 401 -7.12 -17.00 -23.94
N THR A 402 -6.35 -16.37 -23.04
CA THR A 402 -5.30 -17.04 -22.26
C THR A 402 -5.82 -17.54 -20.92
N THR A 403 -5.24 -18.65 -20.46
CA THR A 403 -5.41 -19.18 -19.10
C THR A 403 -4.11 -19.15 -18.31
N THR A 404 -3.04 -18.58 -18.87
CA THR A 404 -1.74 -18.45 -18.18
C THR A 404 -1.87 -17.47 -17.02
N LEU A 405 -1.50 -17.93 -15.83
CA LEU A 405 -1.47 -17.12 -14.62
C LEU A 405 -0.19 -16.28 -14.54
N ASN A 406 -0.29 -15.12 -13.90
CA ASN A 406 0.83 -14.25 -13.52
C ASN A 406 1.71 -13.83 -14.71
N ASN A 407 1.10 -13.65 -15.88
CA ASN A 407 1.78 -13.16 -17.07
C ASN A 407 1.02 -11.97 -17.66
N LYS A 408 1.76 -10.92 -18.00
CA LYS A 408 1.19 -9.67 -18.53
C LYS A 408 1.07 -9.75 -20.05
N PHE A 409 -0.11 -9.41 -20.55
CA PHE A 409 -0.40 -9.38 -21.98
C PHE A 409 -0.75 -7.96 -22.41
N TYR A 410 0.11 -7.39 -23.26
CA TYR A 410 -0.04 -6.05 -23.78
C TYR A 410 -1.08 -6.02 -24.90
N PHE A 411 -2.21 -5.36 -24.68
CA PHE A 411 -3.34 -5.43 -25.62
C PHE A 411 -3.53 -4.15 -26.43
N ILE A 412 -3.04 -2.98 -25.99
CA ILE A 412 -3.16 -1.75 -26.79
C ILE A 412 -2.09 -1.68 -27.89
N LYS A 413 -2.19 -0.69 -28.79
CA LYS A 413 -1.15 -0.47 -29.82
C LYS A 413 0.16 -0.07 -29.15
N GLU A 414 1.26 -0.73 -29.51
CA GLU A 414 2.59 -0.33 -29.05
C GLU A 414 2.95 1.07 -29.56
N GLY A 415 3.48 1.91 -28.67
CA GLY A 415 3.84 3.29 -29.01
C GLY A 415 4.20 4.11 -27.78
N ARG A 416 5.05 5.12 -27.99
CA ARG A 416 5.53 5.96 -26.87
C ARG A 416 4.42 6.92 -26.43
N GLY A 417 4.00 6.79 -25.18
CA GLY A 417 2.95 7.63 -24.59
C GLY A 417 1.53 7.11 -24.85
N ASN A 418 1.38 5.94 -25.47
CA ASN A 418 0.10 5.25 -25.50
C ASN A 418 -0.24 4.77 -24.10
N ARG A 419 -1.51 4.93 -23.72
CA ARG A 419 -2.02 4.51 -22.42
C ARG A 419 -3.48 4.12 -22.52
N LEU A 420 -3.90 3.21 -21.64
CA LEU A 420 -5.29 2.90 -21.41
C LEU A 420 -5.95 4.05 -20.66
N GLU A 421 -7.07 4.55 -21.18
CA GLU A 421 -7.81 5.64 -20.55
C GLU A 421 -8.91 5.10 -19.63
N THR A 422 -9.67 4.10 -20.10
CA THR A 422 -10.70 3.44 -19.29
C THR A 422 -11.07 2.06 -19.84
N VAL A 423 -11.58 1.18 -18.98
CA VAL A 423 -11.98 -0.19 -19.34
C VAL A 423 -13.21 -0.65 -18.55
N THR A 424 -14.02 -1.52 -19.14
CA THR A 424 -15.18 -2.14 -18.50
C THR A 424 -15.44 -3.54 -19.04
N THR A 425 -16.13 -4.36 -18.26
CA THR A 425 -16.61 -5.69 -18.65
C THR A 425 -18.14 -5.79 -18.67
N ASP A 426 -18.86 -4.65 -18.58
CA ASP A 426 -20.32 -4.61 -18.76
C ASP A 426 -20.67 -5.12 -20.17
N ALA A 427 -21.72 -5.94 -20.26
CA ALA A 427 -22.24 -6.48 -21.51
C ALA A 427 -22.77 -5.39 -22.46
N ASP A 428 -23.39 -4.35 -21.90
CA ASP A 428 -23.96 -3.21 -22.64
C ASP A 428 -23.35 -1.88 -22.16
N PRO A 429 -22.07 -1.61 -22.46
CA PRO A 429 -21.37 -0.47 -21.92
C PRO A 429 -21.77 0.83 -22.63
N VAL A 430 -21.98 1.89 -21.85
CA VAL A 430 -22.23 3.25 -22.33
C VAL A 430 -21.10 4.15 -21.86
N LEU A 431 -20.36 4.73 -22.81
CA LEU A 431 -19.24 5.64 -22.52
C LEU A 431 -19.75 7.09 -22.53
N LYS A 432 -19.50 7.84 -21.45
CA LYS A 432 -19.71 9.29 -21.39
C LYS A 432 -18.40 9.99 -21.72
N VAL A 433 -18.42 10.85 -22.74
CA VAL A 433 -17.29 11.66 -23.17
C VAL A 433 -17.62 13.12 -22.93
N LYS A 434 -16.90 13.77 -22.02
CA LYS A 434 -17.03 15.20 -21.71
C LYS A 434 -15.97 15.98 -22.48
N LYS A 435 -16.38 17.05 -23.15
CA LYS A 435 -15.50 17.94 -23.94
C LYS A 435 -15.74 19.39 -23.56
N GLY A 436 -14.68 20.13 -23.25
CA GLY A 436 -14.72 21.58 -23.01
C GLY A 436 -14.09 21.99 -21.67
N ARG A 437 -14.12 23.28 -21.34
CA ARG A 437 -13.65 23.83 -20.06
C ARG A 437 -14.67 24.83 -19.52
N GLY A 438 -14.90 24.80 -18.20
CA GLY A 438 -15.80 25.76 -17.53
C GLY A 438 -17.29 25.52 -17.85
N GLN A 439 -18.01 26.58 -18.24
CA GLN A 439 -19.46 26.50 -18.50
C GLN A 439 -19.83 25.89 -19.87
N GLN A 440 -18.86 25.61 -20.75
CA GLN A 440 -19.07 25.03 -22.08
C GLN A 440 -18.66 23.54 -22.15
N VAL A 441 -19.07 22.74 -21.16
CA VAL A 441 -18.81 21.28 -21.17
C VAL A 441 -19.95 20.57 -21.88
N ASN A 442 -19.67 20.01 -23.05
CA ASN A 442 -20.58 19.14 -23.78
C ASN A 442 -20.34 17.68 -23.38
N THR A 443 -21.40 16.96 -23.02
CA THR A 443 -21.34 15.52 -22.69
C THR A 443 -21.99 14.72 -23.80
N ILE A 444 -21.25 13.78 -24.39
CA ILE A 444 -21.72 12.87 -25.43
C ILE A 444 -21.77 11.45 -24.85
N LYS A 445 -22.84 10.69 -25.14
CA LYS A 445 -22.98 9.30 -24.73
C LYS A 445 -22.83 8.36 -25.93
N TYR A 446 -21.88 7.43 -25.86
CA TYR A 446 -21.67 6.39 -26.85
C TYR A 446 -22.18 5.04 -26.35
N LYS A 447 -23.17 4.48 -27.03
CA LYS A 447 -23.62 3.08 -26.79
C LYS A 447 -22.69 2.15 -27.55
N VAL A 448 -21.80 1.48 -26.83
CA VAL A 448 -20.68 0.74 -27.46
C VAL A 448 -21.06 -0.70 -27.80
N GLY A 449 -21.88 -1.34 -26.96
CA GLY A 449 -22.18 -2.78 -27.05
C GLY A 449 -22.73 -3.28 -28.41
N LYS A 450 -23.48 -2.43 -29.13
CA LYS A 450 -24.04 -2.77 -30.46
C LYS A 450 -23.25 -2.21 -31.63
N ASN A 451 -22.36 -1.25 -31.39
CA ASN A 451 -21.76 -0.42 -32.43
C ASN A 451 -20.28 -0.73 -32.66
N VAL A 452 -19.64 -1.45 -31.74
CA VAL A 452 -18.25 -1.90 -31.85
C VAL A 452 -18.25 -3.43 -31.81
N GLU A 453 -17.70 -4.05 -32.83
CA GLU A 453 -17.59 -5.51 -32.93
C GLU A 453 -16.54 -6.05 -31.94
N VAL A 454 -16.74 -7.31 -31.54
CA VAL A 454 -15.75 -8.04 -30.73
C VAL A 454 -14.66 -8.55 -31.67
N THR A 455 -13.43 -8.14 -31.40
CA THR A 455 -12.24 -8.47 -32.18
C THR A 455 -11.25 -9.25 -31.32
N GLY A 456 -10.18 -9.77 -31.94
CA GLY A 456 -9.09 -10.40 -31.19
C GLY A 456 -8.35 -9.39 -30.30
N TRP A 457 -7.79 -9.85 -29.18
CA TRP A 457 -7.17 -8.97 -28.18
C TRP A 457 -5.98 -8.15 -28.71
N LYS A 458 -5.28 -8.62 -29.76
CA LYS A 458 -4.20 -7.91 -30.45
C LYS A 458 -4.67 -6.85 -31.46
N ALA A 459 -5.96 -6.77 -31.74
CA ALA A 459 -6.48 -5.79 -32.68
C ALA A 459 -6.37 -4.38 -32.11
N VAL A 460 -6.09 -3.41 -33.00
CA VAL A 460 -5.97 -1.99 -32.66
C VAL A 460 -7.33 -1.38 -32.30
N GLY A 461 -8.44 -1.92 -32.84
CA GLY A 461 -9.78 -1.38 -32.65
C GLY A 461 -10.14 -0.29 -33.64
N VAL A 462 -11.18 0.47 -33.30
CA VAL A 462 -11.77 1.52 -34.14
C VAL A 462 -11.47 2.89 -33.55
N LYS A 463 -11.24 3.89 -34.41
CA LYS A 463 -11.11 5.29 -33.97
C LYS A 463 -12.41 5.75 -33.32
N LEU A 464 -12.30 6.27 -32.10
CA LEU A 464 -13.42 6.82 -31.35
C LEU A 464 -13.49 8.34 -31.53
N GLU A 465 -12.42 9.05 -31.17
CA GLU A 465 -12.39 10.52 -31.10
C GLU A 465 -10.97 11.04 -31.29
N ASP A 466 -10.83 12.30 -31.71
CA ASP A 466 -9.52 12.97 -31.74
C ASP A 466 -9.06 13.34 -30.32
N PHE A 467 -7.75 13.27 -30.06
CA PHE A 467 -7.18 13.59 -28.77
C PHE A 467 -7.25 15.09 -28.49
N ASN A 468 -7.79 15.45 -27.33
CA ASN A 468 -7.70 16.78 -26.77
C ASN A 468 -7.56 16.68 -25.25
N LYS A 469 -6.71 17.51 -24.65
CA LYS A 469 -6.42 17.51 -23.21
C LYS A 469 -7.63 17.81 -22.32
N SER A 470 -8.71 18.38 -22.87
CA SER A 470 -9.96 18.63 -22.14
C SER A 470 -10.99 17.50 -22.29
N VAL A 471 -10.61 16.37 -22.88
CA VAL A 471 -11.50 15.21 -23.05
C VAL A 471 -11.38 14.35 -21.81
N GLU A 472 -12.50 14.12 -21.14
CA GLU A 472 -12.62 13.19 -20.03
C GLU A 472 -13.60 12.08 -20.42
N MET A 473 -13.27 10.83 -20.08
CA MET A 473 -14.06 9.65 -20.42
C MET A 473 -14.37 8.82 -19.19
N GLU A 474 -15.64 8.50 -18.99
CA GLU A 474 -16.10 7.67 -17.87
C GLU A 474 -17.19 6.70 -18.34
N TRP A 475 -17.20 5.48 -17.81
CA TRP A 475 -18.29 4.54 -18.06
C TRP A 475 -19.52 4.92 -17.24
N GLU A 476 -20.70 4.88 -17.86
CA GLU A 476 -21.95 5.03 -17.14
C GLU A 476 -22.20 3.79 -16.28
N LEU A 477 -22.04 3.93 -14.96
CA LEU A 477 -22.44 2.90 -14.01
C LEU A 477 -23.97 2.77 -14.06
N LYS A 478 -24.46 1.59 -14.42
CA LYS A 478 -25.86 1.25 -14.19
C LYS A 478 -26.01 1.05 -12.68
N GLU A 479 -26.95 1.76 -12.06
CA GLU A 479 -27.36 1.41 -10.70
C GLU A 479 -27.81 -0.05 -10.73
N ASN A 480 -27.03 -0.94 -10.12
CA ASN A 480 -27.52 -2.24 -9.74
C ASN A 480 -28.68 -1.97 -8.78
N LYS A 481 -29.92 -2.13 -9.24
CA LYS A 481 -31.07 -2.32 -8.36
C LYS A 481 -30.80 -3.60 -7.58
N CYS A 482 -30.03 -3.47 -6.50
CA CYS A 482 -29.79 -4.54 -5.57
C CYS A 482 -31.15 -4.86 -4.94
N ASN A 483 -31.67 -6.05 -5.22
CA ASN A 483 -32.88 -6.57 -4.63
C ASN A 483 -32.77 -6.47 -3.10
N GLN A 484 -33.54 -5.57 -2.49
CA GLN A 484 -33.85 -5.53 -1.05
C GLN A 484 -34.77 -6.70 -0.66
N GLY A 485 -34.44 -7.93 -1.08
CA GLY A 485 -35.39 -9.04 -1.11
C GLY A 485 -34.95 -10.33 -0.42
N GLU A 486 -33.87 -10.36 0.36
CA GLU A 486 -33.46 -11.58 1.09
C GLU A 486 -32.86 -11.23 2.47
N LEU A 487 -33.66 -10.54 3.30
CA LEU A 487 -33.31 -10.28 4.71
C LEU A 487 -34.28 -10.95 5.70
N PHE A 488 -35.16 -11.81 5.21
CA PHE A 488 -35.92 -12.75 6.04
C PHE A 488 -36.11 -14.04 5.24
N ASP A 489 -35.26 -15.04 5.53
CA ASP A 489 -35.63 -16.45 5.71
C ASP A 489 -34.47 -17.22 6.33
#